data_AF-A0A0B4EKX4-F1
#
_entry.id   AF-A0A0B4EKX4-F1
#
_cell.length_a   1.000
_cell.length_b   1.000
_cell.length_c   1.000
_cell.angle_alpha   90.00
_cell.angle_beta   90.00
_cell.angle_gamma   90.00
#
_symmetry.space_group_name_H-M   'P 1'
#
loop_
_entity.id
_entity.type
_entity.pdbx_description
1 polymer ?
#
loop_
_entity_poly.entity_id
_entity_poly.type
_entity_poly.pdbx_seq_one_letter_code
_entity_poly.pdbx_strand_id
1 'polypeptide(L)'
;AIIVSLIVSLTLTPMLCARWLKPHVKGQMTGLQRWSQKINDRMVAGYATSLDWVLRHRRLTLLSLLLTIGMNVALYVVVPKTFMPQQDTGQLIGFVRGDDGLSFSVMQPKMETFRKAVLKDPAVLSVAGFIGGSNGTNNAVMLVRLKPISERKVS
;
A
#
# COMPACT_ATOMS: atom_id res chain seq x y z
N ALA A 1 -15.39 5.42 11.45
CA ALA A 1 -14.66 4.58 12.44
C ALA A 1 -14.36 5.35 13.74
N ILE A 2 -13.59 6.45 13.70
CA ILE A 2 -13.14 7.18 14.91
C ILE A 2 -14.30 7.58 15.86
N ILE A 3 -15.37 8.18 15.33
CA ILE A 3 -16.53 8.59 16.15
C ILE A 3 -17.21 7.38 16.81
N VAL A 4 -17.33 6.27 16.07
CA VAL A 4 -17.89 5.02 16.62
C VAL A 4 -16.98 4.48 17.72
N SER A 5 -15.66 4.50 17.54
CA SER A 5 -14.68 4.11 18.57
C SER A 5 -14.77 5.00 19.82
N LEU A 6 -14.99 6.31 19.68
CA LEU A 6 -15.20 7.23 20.80
C LEU A 6 -16.46 6.87 21.60
N ILE A 7 -17.58 6.65 20.91
CA ILE A 7 -18.85 6.27 21.54
C ILE A 7 -18.70 4.94 22.28
N VAL A 8 -18.07 3.94 21.65
CA VAL A 8 -17.81 2.64 22.26
C VAL A 8 -16.87 2.78 23.47
N SER A 9 -15.83 3.62 23.38
CA SER A 9 -14.90 3.85 24.49
C SER A 9 -15.56 4.56 25.68
N LEU A 10 -16.55 5.42 25.46
CA LEU A 10 -17.26 6.11 26.55
C LEU A 10 -18.37 5.27 27.19
N THR A 11 -18.88 4.26 26.50
CA THR A 11 -20.06 3.48 26.95
C THR A 11 -19.69 2.06 27.35
N LEU A 12 -19.05 1.31 26.44
CA LEU A 12 -18.70 -0.08 26.65
C LEU A 12 -17.49 -0.24 27.55
N THR A 13 -16.43 0.54 27.35
CA THR A 13 -15.20 0.42 28.16
C THR A 13 -15.47 0.62 29.65
N PRO A 14 -16.18 1.67 30.13
CA PRO A 14 -16.46 1.80 31.55
C PRO A 14 -17.39 0.71 32.09
N MET A 15 -18.39 0.27 31.33
CA MET A 15 -19.27 -0.84 31.74
C MET A 15 -18.50 -2.17 31.89
N LEU A 16 -17.60 -2.47 30.95
CA LEU A 16 -16.77 -3.68 31.00
C LEU A 16 -15.75 -3.61 32.14
N CYS A 17 -15.10 -2.46 32.34
CA CYS A 17 -14.22 -2.25 33.49
C CYS A 17 -14.97 -2.41 34.81
N ALA A 18 -16.17 -1.85 34.96
CA ALA A 18 -16.95 -1.98 36.18
C ALA A 18 -17.39 -3.42 36.46
N ARG A 19 -17.70 -4.20 35.42
CA ARG A 19 -18.26 -5.55 35.55
C ARG A 19 -17.22 -6.66 35.61
N TRP A 20 -16.10 -6.53 34.92
CA TRP A 20 -15.10 -7.60 34.76
C TRP A 20 -13.77 -7.32 35.46
N LEU A 21 -13.49 -6.09 35.88
CA LEU A 21 -12.24 -5.78 36.56
C LEU A 21 -12.30 -6.28 38.01
N LYS A 22 -11.45 -7.26 38.31
CA LYS A 22 -11.30 -7.77 39.68
C LYS A 22 -10.50 -6.78 40.53
N PRO A 23 -10.84 -6.60 41.82
CA PRO A 23 -10.07 -5.76 42.73
C PRO A 23 -8.60 -6.20 42.76
N HIS A 24 -7.69 -5.23 42.61
CA HIS A 24 -6.26 -5.49 42.64
C HIS A 24 -5.81 -5.74 44.09
N VAL A 25 -5.47 -6.99 44.42
CA VAL A 25 -4.94 -7.34 45.76
C VAL A 25 -3.45 -7.00 45.79
N LYS A 26 -3.09 -5.94 46.53
CA LYS A 26 -1.69 -5.55 46.76
C LYS A 26 -0.94 -6.73 47.42
N GLY A 27 -0.07 -7.40 46.66
CA GLY A 27 0.79 -8.48 47.16
C GLY A 27 1.01 -9.65 46.19
N GLN A 28 0.09 -9.91 45.26
CA GLN A 28 0.18 -11.04 44.33
C GLN A 28 0.86 -10.69 42.99
N MET A 29 1.96 -9.92 43.03
CA MET A 29 2.71 -9.67 41.80
C MET A 29 3.60 -10.86 41.47
N THR A 30 3.31 -11.54 40.36
CA THR A 30 4.15 -12.63 39.82
C THR A 30 5.55 -12.09 39.48
N GLY A 31 6.58 -12.94 39.47
CA GLY A 31 7.96 -12.53 39.16
C GLY A 31 8.09 -11.74 37.84
N LEU A 32 7.32 -12.15 36.82
CA LEU A 32 7.21 -11.46 35.53
C LEU A 32 6.60 -10.06 35.64
N GLN A 33 5.57 -9.87 36.49
CA GLN A 33 4.94 -8.56 36.68
C GLN A 33 5.89 -7.57 37.37
N ARG A 34 6.66 -8.04 38.38
CA ARG A 34 7.67 -7.19 39.04
C ARG A 34 8.82 -6.83 38.10
N TRP A 35 9.23 -7.76 37.24
CA TRP A 35 10.25 -7.52 36.22
C TRP A 35 9.77 -6.49 35.18
N SER A 36 8.54 -6.66 34.67
CA SER A 36 7.90 -5.70 33.76
C SER A 36 7.78 -4.31 34.38
N GLN A 37 7.36 -4.22 35.64
CA GLN A 37 7.26 -2.94 36.35
C GLN A 37 8.64 -2.27 36.50
N LYS A 38 9.69 -3.02 36.85
CA LYS A 38 11.06 -2.47 36.92
C LYS A 38 11.56 -1.98 35.57
N ILE A 39 11.21 -2.64 34.47
CA ILE A 39 11.56 -2.17 33.12
C ILE A 39 10.82 -0.88 32.80
N ASN A 40 9.51 -0.85 33.07
CA ASN A 40 8.70 0.33 32.85
C ASN A 40 9.22 1.52 33.67
N ASP A 41 9.53 1.32 34.94
CA ASP A 41 10.08 2.37 35.81
C ASP A 41 11.44 2.87 35.30
N ARG A 42 12.30 1.98 34.77
CA ARG A 42 13.56 2.37 34.13
C ARG A 42 13.34 3.16 32.84
N MET A 43 12.37 2.76 32.02
CA MET A 43 12.00 3.50 30.81
C MET A 43 11.49 4.90 31.15
N VAL A 44 10.64 5.01 32.17
CA VAL A 44 10.12 6.29 32.66
C VAL A 44 11.24 7.18 33.21
N ALA A 45 12.15 6.63 34.02
CA ALA A 45 13.29 7.38 34.54
C ALA A 45 14.26 7.83 33.43
N GLY A 46 14.52 6.98 32.44
CA GLY A 46 15.31 7.33 31.27
C GLY A 46 14.63 8.42 30.42
N TYR A 47 13.32 8.33 30.25
CA TYR A 47 12.53 9.36 29.57
C TYR A 47 12.58 10.70 30.33
N ALA A 48 12.40 10.70 31.65
CA ALA A 48 12.48 11.92 32.47
C ALA A 48 13.86 12.59 32.36
N THR A 49 14.94 11.80 32.44
CA THR A 49 16.31 12.33 32.34
C THR A 49 16.61 12.91 30.96
N SER A 50 16.16 12.24 29.89
CA SER A 50 16.34 12.73 28.52
C SER A 50 15.49 13.97 28.26
N LEU A 51 14.28 14.04 28.80
CA LEU A 51 13.42 15.22 28.74
C LEU A 51 14.06 16.43 29.44
N ASP A 52 14.60 16.24 30.65
CA ASP A 52 15.31 17.30 31.38
C ASP A 52 16.54 17.80 30.61
N TRP A 53 17.26 16.90 29.95
CA TRP A 53 18.40 17.26 29.11
C TRP A 53 17.98 18.08 27.88
N VAL A 54 16.90 17.68 27.21
CA VAL A 54 16.31 18.38 26.06
C VAL A 54 15.82 19.78 26.47
N LEU A 55 15.09 19.89 27.58
CA LEU A 55 14.57 21.17 28.09
C LEU A 55 15.71 22.14 28.46
N ARG A 56 16.82 21.61 29.01
CA ARG A 56 18.03 22.41 29.31
C ARG A 56 18.72 22.92 28.05
N HIS A 57 18.63 22.18 26.94
CA HIS A 57 19.22 22.53 25.65
C HIS A 57 18.20 23.03 24.63
N ARG A 58 17.24 23.86 25.07
CA ARG A 58 16.13 24.38 24.25
C ARG A 58 16.52 24.88 22.85
N ARG A 59 17.69 25.54 22.72
CA ARG A 59 18.18 26.03 21.41
C ARG A 59 18.53 24.89 20.45
N LEU A 60 19.19 23.84 20.93
CA LEU A 60 19.51 22.66 20.13
C LEU A 60 18.25 21.89 19.74
N THR A 61 17.26 21.82 20.63
CA THR A 61 15.95 21.20 20.35
C THR A 61 15.16 21.97 19.28
N LEU A 62 15.18 23.30 19.32
CA LEU A 62 14.54 24.12 18.28
C LEU A 62 15.26 23.96 16.93
N LEU A 63 16.58 23.88 16.93
CA LEU A 63 17.37 23.64 15.72
C LEU A 63 17.09 22.25 15.14
N SER A 64 17.01 21.20 15.97
CA SER A 64 16.68 19.85 15.50
C SER A 64 15.26 19.76 14.95
N LEU A 65 14.29 20.48 15.53
CA LEU A 65 12.95 20.60 14.97
C LEU A 65 12.98 21.23 13.58
N LEU A 66 13.66 22.38 13.42
CA LEU A 66 13.79 23.05 12.13
C LEU A 66 14.49 22.16 11.09
N LEU A 67 15.55 21.45 11.50
CA LEU A 67 16.25 20.50 10.65
C LEU A 67 15.35 19.34 10.23
N THR A 68 14.53 18.81 11.14
CA THR A 68 13.58 17.73 10.84
C THR A 68 12.51 18.20 9.86
N ILE A 69 11.98 19.42 10.03
CA ILE A 69 11.02 20.02 9.10
C ILE A 69 11.67 20.21 7.72
N GLY A 70 12.87 20.80 7.67
CA GLY A 70 13.60 21.00 6.42
C GLY A 70 13.90 19.70 5.70
N MET A 71 14.33 18.67 6.44
CA MET A 71 14.58 17.33 5.90
C MET A 71 13.29 16.68 5.38
N ASN A 72 12.16 16.84 6.09
CA ASN A 72 10.87 16.33 5.63
C ASN A 72 10.42 17.00 4.33
N VAL A 73 10.57 18.32 4.22
CA VAL A 73 10.28 19.07 2.98
C VAL A 73 11.18 18.63 1.84
N ALA A 74 12.48 18.48 2.09
CA ALA A 74 13.43 17.98 1.10
C ALA A 74 13.04 16.57 0.62
N LEU A 75 12.69 15.67 1.53
CA LEU A 75 12.22 14.33 1.20
C LEU A 75 10.93 14.36 0.38
N TYR A 76 10.00 15.24 0.74
CA TYR A 76 8.74 15.40 0.02
C TYR A 76 8.91 15.90 -1.42
N VAL A 77 9.94 16.70 -1.69
CA VAL A 77 10.29 17.16 -3.05
C VAL A 77 10.97 16.05 -3.84
N VAL A 78 11.84 15.26 -3.21
CA VAL A 78 12.59 14.17 -3.88
C VAL A 78 11.70 12.98 -4.19
N VAL A 79 10.72 12.67 -3.34
CA VAL A 79 9.84 11.51 -3.54
C VAL A 79 8.96 11.73 -4.76
N PRO A 80 9.09 10.88 -5.80
CA PRO A 80 8.27 10.99 -7.00
C PRO A 80 6.81 10.76 -6.61
N LYS A 81 5.98 11.78 -6.86
CA LYS A 81 4.55 11.70 -6.60
C LYS A 81 3.91 10.82 -7.66
N THR A 82 3.67 9.56 -7.32
CA THR A 82 2.83 8.68 -8.12
C THR A 82 1.40 8.72 -7.60
N PHE A 83 0.41 8.81 -8.49
CA PHE A 83 -1.00 8.85 -8.10
C PHE A 83 -1.46 7.50 -7.55
N MET A 84 -1.05 6.42 -8.22
CA MET A 84 -1.21 5.05 -7.75
C MET A 84 -0.08 4.20 -8.33
N PRO A 85 0.46 3.23 -7.58
CA PRO A 85 1.36 2.24 -8.16
C PRO A 85 0.61 1.49 -9.27
N GLN A 86 1.29 1.25 -10.39
CA GLN A 86 0.72 0.36 -11.41
C GLN A 86 0.61 -1.03 -10.79
N GLN A 87 -0.63 -1.51 -10.66
CA GLN A 87 -0.92 -2.85 -10.16
C GLN A 87 -1.07 -3.80 -11.34
N ASP A 88 -0.50 -4.99 -11.23
CA ASP A 88 -0.80 -6.07 -12.17
C ASP A 88 -2.24 -6.56 -11.94
N THR A 89 -3.14 -6.19 -12.84
CA THR A 89 -4.55 -6.64 -12.85
C THR A 89 -4.75 -7.97 -13.58
N GLY A 90 -3.67 -8.59 -14.05
CA GLY A 90 -3.67 -9.81 -14.85
C GLY A 90 -4.17 -9.60 -16.28
N GLN A 91 -4.27 -8.35 -16.73
CA GLN A 91 -4.73 -7.99 -18.06
C GLN A 91 -3.79 -6.97 -18.70
N LEU A 92 -3.43 -7.20 -19.95
CA LEU A 92 -2.72 -6.25 -20.80
C LEU A 92 -3.62 -5.86 -21.96
N ILE A 93 -3.58 -4.58 -22.34
CA ILE A 93 -4.31 -4.05 -23.48
C ILE A 93 -3.28 -3.62 -24.52
N GLY A 94 -3.29 -4.27 -25.68
CA GLY A 94 -2.49 -3.91 -26.84
C GLY A 94 -3.35 -3.20 -27.88
N PHE A 95 -2.81 -2.15 -28.50
CA PHE A 95 -3.43 -1.45 -29.62
C PHE A 95 -2.69 -1.78 -30.90
N VAL A 96 -3.42 -2.19 -31.94
CA VAL A 96 -2.88 -2.49 -33.27
C VAL A 96 -3.47 -1.47 -34.24
N ARG A 97 -2.61 -0.62 -34.79
CA ARG A 97 -2.98 0.41 -35.76
C ARG A 97 -2.57 -0.06 -37.16
N GLY A 98 -3.54 -0.17 -38.05
CA GLY A 98 -3.32 -0.40 -39.48
C GLY A 98 -3.00 0.91 -40.21
N ASP A 99 -2.46 0.77 -41.42
CA ASP A 99 -2.24 1.87 -42.35
C ASP A 99 -3.58 2.47 -42.84
N ASP A 100 -3.56 3.73 -43.26
CA ASP A 100 -4.75 4.46 -43.68
C ASP A 100 -5.29 3.86 -45.00
N GLY A 101 -6.45 3.22 -44.93
CA GLY A 101 -7.12 2.54 -46.05
C GLY A 101 -7.18 1.02 -45.95
N LEU A 102 -6.62 0.41 -44.90
CA LEU A 102 -6.72 -1.04 -44.69
C LEU A 102 -8.14 -1.46 -44.29
N SER A 103 -8.79 -2.25 -45.15
CA SER A 103 -10.09 -2.84 -44.85
C SER A 103 -9.98 -3.94 -43.78
N PHE A 104 -11.11 -4.22 -43.11
CA PHE A 104 -11.24 -5.28 -42.09
C PHE A 104 -10.68 -6.63 -42.55
N SER A 105 -10.89 -6.98 -43.82
CA SER A 105 -10.44 -8.23 -44.43
C SER A 105 -8.92 -8.38 -44.50
N VAL A 106 -8.18 -7.27 -44.57
CA VAL A 106 -6.70 -7.27 -44.56
C VAL A 106 -6.16 -7.23 -43.14
N MET A 107 -6.89 -6.61 -42.21
CA MET A 107 -6.49 -6.53 -40.81
C MET A 107 -6.68 -7.86 -40.07
N GLN A 108 -7.68 -8.66 -40.44
CA GLN A 108 -7.98 -9.95 -39.83
C GLN A 108 -6.80 -10.96 -39.86
N PRO A 109 -6.16 -11.27 -41.00
CA PRO A 109 -5.03 -12.22 -41.04
C PRO A 109 -3.79 -11.70 -40.29
N LYS A 110 -3.56 -10.39 -40.29
CA LYS A 110 -2.47 -9.76 -39.53
C LYS A 110 -2.71 -9.86 -38.03
N MET A 111 -3.93 -9.58 -37.58
CA MET A 111 -4.32 -9.76 -36.17
C MET A 111 -4.19 -11.20 -35.70
N GLU A 112 -4.54 -12.17 -36.54
CA GLU A 112 -4.38 -13.58 -36.23
C GLU A 112 -2.89 -13.98 -36.07
N THR A 113 -2.01 -13.36 -36.85
CA THR A 113 -0.56 -13.54 -36.71
C THR A 113 -0.06 -13.00 -35.37
N PHE A 114 -0.50 -11.80 -34.97
CA PHE A 114 -0.17 -11.23 -33.65
C PHE A 114 -0.75 -12.06 -32.51
N ARG A 115 -1.99 -12.52 -32.62
CA ARG A 115 -2.64 -13.39 -31.61
C ARG A 115 -1.83 -14.66 -31.38
N LYS A 116 -1.39 -15.32 -32.47
CA LYS A 116 -0.54 -16.52 -32.40
C LYS A 116 0.83 -16.24 -31.80
N ALA A 117 1.44 -15.09 -32.09
CA ALA A 117 2.72 -14.71 -31.50
C ALA A 117 2.61 -14.48 -29.99
N VAL A 118 1.57 -13.79 -29.53
CA VAL A 118 1.34 -13.52 -28.09
C VAL A 118 0.96 -14.79 -27.34
N LEU A 119 0.17 -15.69 -27.94
CA LEU A 119 -0.18 -16.98 -27.33
C LEU A 119 0.99 -17.96 -27.19
N LYS A 120 2.10 -17.75 -27.90
CA LYS A 120 3.32 -18.56 -27.69
C LYS A 120 3.97 -18.29 -26.35
N ASP A 121 3.66 -17.15 -25.71
CA ASP A 121 4.21 -16.84 -24.40
C ASP A 121 3.51 -17.67 -23.31
N PRO A 122 4.25 -18.48 -22.52
CA PRO A 122 3.68 -19.33 -21.48
C PRO A 122 2.98 -18.55 -20.34
N ALA A 123 3.22 -17.23 -20.23
CA ALA A 123 2.60 -16.35 -19.25
C ALA A 123 1.16 -15.91 -19.62
N VAL A 124 0.75 -16.14 -20.87
CA VAL A 124 -0.57 -15.74 -21.40
C VAL A 124 -1.60 -16.86 -21.22
N LEU A 125 -2.79 -16.50 -20.74
CA LEU A 125 -3.93 -17.41 -20.58
C LEU A 125 -4.84 -17.37 -21.82
N SER A 126 -5.24 -16.17 -22.24
CA SER A 126 -6.09 -16.00 -23.41
C SER A 126 -5.89 -14.64 -24.07
N VAL A 127 -6.10 -14.59 -25.38
CA VAL A 127 -5.99 -13.36 -26.17
C VAL A 127 -7.30 -13.18 -26.95
N ALA A 128 -7.97 -12.06 -26.72
CA ALA A 128 -9.16 -11.64 -27.47
C ALA A 128 -8.80 -10.40 -28.30
N GLY A 129 -9.06 -10.44 -29.61
CA GLY A 129 -8.84 -9.30 -30.51
C GLY A 129 -10.16 -8.80 -31.07
N PHE A 130 -10.38 -7.49 -31.00
CA PHE A 130 -11.52 -6.79 -31.59
C PHE A 130 -11.01 -5.89 -32.70
N ILE A 131 -11.50 -6.07 -33.92
CA ILE A 131 -11.16 -5.24 -35.09
C ILE A 131 -12.35 -4.30 -35.33
N GLY A 132 -12.09 -3.01 -35.42
CA GLY A 132 -13.12 -1.97 -35.44
C GLY A 132 -13.50 -1.46 -34.03
N GLY A 133 -14.42 -0.49 -33.99
CA GLY A 133 -14.81 0.26 -32.78
C GLY A 133 -14.92 1.76 -33.05
N SER A 134 -14.87 2.61 -32.02
CA SER A 134 -14.91 4.08 -32.19
C SER A 134 -13.74 4.64 -33.00
N ASN A 135 -12.66 3.87 -33.15
CA ASN A 135 -11.42 4.32 -33.79
C ASN A 135 -11.32 3.90 -35.28
N GLY A 136 -12.40 3.40 -35.89
CA GLY A 136 -12.44 3.06 -37.32
C GLY A 136 -12.02 1.63 -37.65
N THR A 137 -12.30 1.20 -38.88
CA THR A 137 -12.16 -0.19 -39.36
C THR A 137 -10.71 -0.65 -39.53
N ASN A 138 -9.77 0.29 -39.53
CA ASN A 138 -8.34 0.04 -39.71
C ASN A 138 -7.62 -0.17 -38.38
N ASN A 139 -8.32 -0.01 -37.25
CA ASN A 139 -7.77 -0.13 -35.90
C ASN A 139 -8.32 -1.38 -35.20
N ALA A 140 -7.48 -2.00 -34.37
CA ALA A 140 -7.85 -3.15 -33.56
C ALA A 140 -7.31 -3.03 -32.13
N VAL A 141 -8.07 -3.56 -31.18
CA VAL A 141 -7.70 -3.65 -29.77
C VAL A 141 -7.54 -5.12 -29.41
N MET A 142 -6.45 -5.46 -28.72
CA MET A 142 -6.15 -6.79 -28.23
C MET A 142 -6.16 -6.79 -26.71
N LEU A 143 -7.08 -7.56 -26.10
CA LEU A 143 -7.07 -7.84 -24.67
C LEU A 143 -6.33 -9.16 -24.44
N VAL A 144 -5.24 -9.09 -23.70
CA VAL A 144 -4.41 -10.23 -23.31
C VAL A 144 -4.66 -10.50 -21.84
N ARG A 145 -5.33 -11.61 -21.53
CA ARG A 145 -5.43 -12.11 -20.15
C ARG A 145 -4.23 -12.98 -19.87
N LEU A 146 -3.56 -12.66 -18.77
CA LEU A 146 -2.37 -13.35 -18.33
C LEU A 146 -2.73 -14.34 -17.20
N LYS A 147 -1.93 -15.40 -16.99
CA LYS A 147 -2.17 -16.43 -15.96
C LYS A 147 -2.11 -15.90 -14.52
N PRO A 148 -2.62 -16.54 -13.47
CA PRO A 148 -2.44 -16.03 -12.10
C PRO A 148 -0.96 -15.77 -11.75
N ILE A 149 -0.68 -14.77 -10.90
CA ILE A 149 0.69 -14.37 -10.54
C ILE A 149 1.49 -15.53 -9.90
N SER A 150 0.80 -16.49 -9.29
CA SER A 150 1.40 -17.71 -8.74
C SER A 150 1.96 -18.66 -9.80
N GLU A 151 1.48 -18.59 -11.04
CA GLU A 151 1.93 -19.42 -12.16
C GLU A 151 2.95 -18.71 -13.04
N ARG A 152 2.91 -17.37 -13.07
CA ARG A 152 3.93 -16.55 -13.71
C ARG A 152 5.10 -16.39 -12.74
N LYS A 153 6.15 -17.21 -12.88
CA LYS A 153 7.38 -17.13 -12.07
C LYS A 153 8.21 -15.85 -12.34
N VAL A 154 7.56 -14.73 -12.64
CA VAL A 154 8.18 -13.44 -12.92
C VAL A 154 7.61 -12.46 -11.90
N SER A 155 8.46 -12.12 -10.94
CA SER A 155 8.22 -11.11 -9.91
C SER A 155 8.58 -9.72 -10.44
#